data_AF-A0A511HCX3-F1
#
_entry.id   AF-A0A511HCX3-F1
#
_cell.length_a   1.000
_cell.length_b   1.000
_cell.length_c   1.000
_cell.angle_alpha   90.00
_cell.angle_beta   90.00
_cell.angle_gamma   90.00
#
_symmetry.space_group_name_H-M   'P 1'
#
loop_
_entity.id
_entity.type
_entity.pdbx_description
1 polymer ?
#
loop_
_entity_poly.entity_id
_entity_poly.type
_entity_poly.pdbx_seq_one_letter_code
_entity_poly.pdbx_strand_id
1 'polypeptide(L)'
;MTSGLGVVQTADRALSKHPVFGDSPRILAKVMTRYRFGVELFAERLPSLARAASTVEALSDADARRVFFDPLVRLTLEQAFSDLEAGHLVSPHPLEEMLPGALEALPLGLCESRMPSRFRVGSEVPKWLWDVARPADPYSRALHAAFDGVFGAKSKSGGTLLSPDATAQRKINDSIELLSLLLPDSGASALTHIEAIALLSARLEGGTVLSAAGGDLTPSTIFLSLEELGNPWDVAGCLLHEGLHMKLFDATRSVALAARPEETIQVPWRDIRWSIVRTVFAYHVYVHLSLFKAAALTADRTLTERFGDPSAYVSRPHAMSVVNNDSASRYGRSVDRARYLGEMLLTEWAHLLTPQGRDFVRWLSESLAPVDRALFLKDAGPRAREQERAAYRKVNGLRVRPSKQGECLMVFSPAAPRIHWLDLNAWLIFELSDGRTYSDMERAYLEVVGARVAPDEARRQLRSGLDSLVRSTLVEPTRQQGDVA
;
A
#
# COMPACT_ATOMS: atom_id res chain seq x y z
N MET A 1 12.74 18.52 19.66
CA MET A 1 12.94 17.17 19.09
C MET A 1 11.67 16.39 19.32
N THR A 2 10.99 15.94 18.27
CA THR A 2 9.74 15.16 18.38
C THR A 2 10.08 13.76 18.88
N SER A 3 9.36 13.23 19.88
CA SER A 3 9.56 11.85 20.34
C SER A 3 9.22 10.83 19.25
N GLY A 4 9.81 9.63 19.28
CA GLY A 4 9.53 8.56 18.31
C GLY A 4 8.03 8.27 18.17
N LEU A 5 7.31 8.23 19.31
CA LEU A 5 5.86 8.08 19.37
C LEU A 5 5.13 9.24 18.66
N GLY A 6 5.55 10.50 18.88
CA GLY A 6 4.93 11.66 18.23
C GLY A 6 5.11 11.66 16.70
N VAL A 7 6.24 11.13 16.22
CA VAL A 7 6.49 10.95 14.78
C VAL A 7 5.59 9.86 14.20
N VAL A 8 5.44 8.72 14.87
CA VAL A 8 4.52 7.64 14.49
C VAL A 8 3.09 8.16 14.40
N GLN A 9 2.58 8.83 15.44
CA GLN A 9 1.22 9.38 15.47
C GLN A 9 0.97 10.41 14.36
N THR A 10 1.99 11.17 13.97
CA THR A 10 1.87 12.14 12.88
C THR A 10 1.78 11.44 11.52
N ALA A 11 2.60 10.41 11.30
CA ALA A 11 2.55 9.61 10.08
C ALA A 11 1.25 8.80 9.97
N ASP A 12 0.75 8.27 11.09
CA ASP A 12 -0.53 7.56 11.16
C ASP A 12 -1.68 8.46 10.67
N ARG A 13 -1.79 9.67 11.22
CA ARG A 13 -2.76 10.67 10.73
C ARG A 13 -2.56 11.04 9.27
N ALA A 14 -1.31 11.16 8.80
CA ALA A 14 -1.02 11.55 7.42
C ALA A 14 -1.46 10.47 6.42
N LEU A 15 -1.28 9.18 6.76
CA LEU A 15 -1.67 8.03 5.95
C LEU A 15 -3.19 7.76 5.90
N SER A 16 -3.97 8.46 6.72
CA SER A 16 -5.44 8.38 6.69
C SER A 16 -6.13 9.62 6.12
N LYS A 17 -5.39 10.67 5.73
CA LYS A 17 -5.98 11.95 5.31
C LYS A 17 -5.98 12.22 3.82
N HIS A 18 -5.31 11.40 3.02
CA HIS A 18 -5.28 11.64 1.58
C HIS A 18 -6.69 11.51 0.98
N PRO A 19 -7.20 12.53 0.27
CA PRO A 19 -8.62 12.61 -0.13
C PRO A 19 -9.06 11.52 -1.11
N VAL A 20 -8.10 10.86 -1.76
CA VAL A 20 -8.39 9.80 -2.74
C VAL A 20 -8.06 8.40 -2.19
N PHE A 21 -7.07 8.30 -1.31
CA PHE A 21 -6.42 7.02 -0.99
C PHE A 21 -6.30 6.75 0.51
N GLY A 22 -6.38 7.79 1.34
CA GLY A 22 -6.22 7.70 2.79
C GLY A 22 -7.58 7.74 3.51
N ASP A 23 -8.47 8.63 3.07
CA ASP A 23 -9.75 8.92 3.70
C ASP A 23 -10.79 7.82 3.39
N SER A 24 -10.89 6.84 4.29
CA SER A 24 -11.83 5.71 4.17
C SER A 24 -13.29 6.13 4.04
N PRO A 25 -13.84 7.05 4.87
CA PRO A 25 -15.19 7.57 4.65
C PRO A 25 -15.42 8.06 3.21
N ARG A 26 -14.47 8.82 2.66
CA ARG A 26 -14.59 9.33 1.28
C ARG A 26 -14.44 8.25 0.22
N ILE A 27 -13.56 7.26 0.43
CA ILE A 27 -13.44 6.10 -0.46
C ILE A 27 -14.76 5.32 -0.48
N LEU A 28 -15.32 5.00 0.68
CA LEU A 28 -16.57 4.25 0.79
C LEU A 28 -17.74 5.00 0.17
N ALA A 29 -17.86 6.31 0.40
CA ALA A 29 -18.91 7.12 -0.22
C ALA A 29 -18.88 7.02 -1.76
N LYS A 30 -17.68 7.05 -2.37
CA LYS A 30 -17.52 6.85 -3.82
C LYS A 30 -17.94 5.45 -4.26
N VAL A 31 -17.53 4.42 -3.52
CA VAL A 31 -17.87 3.03 -3.83
C VAL A 31 -19.38 2.81 -3.73
N MET A 32 -20.03 3.30 -2.68
CA MET A 32 -21.48 3.20 -2.51
C MET A 32 -22.24 3.97 -3.59
N THR A 33 -21.78 5.17 -3.94
CA THR A 33 -22.35 5.95 -5.05
C THR A 33 -22.23 5.19 -6.37
N ARG A 34 -21.05 4.60 -6.64
CA ARG A 34 -20.84 3.75 -7.83
C ARG A 34 -21.83 2.60 -7.85
N TYR A 35 -22.04 1.89 -6.74
CA TYR A 35 -22.96 0.76 -6.71
C TYR A 35 -24.43 1.15 -6.88
N ARG A 36 -24.88 2.24 -6.24
CA ARG A 36 -26.25 2.78 -6.46
C ARG A 36 -26.48 3.08 -7.93
N PHE A 37 -25.58 3.85 -8.52
CA PHE A 37 -25.64 4.21 -9.93
C PHE A 37 -25.53 2.98 -10.85
N GLY A 38 -24.68 2.02 -10.50
CA GLY A 38 -24.57 0.75 -11.22
C GLY A 38 -25.90 0.00 -11.26
N VAL A 39 -26.57 -0.16 -10.12
CA VAL A 39 -27.87 -0.84 -10.03
C VAL A 39 -28.94 -0.13 -10.87
N GLU A 40 -28.94 1.20 -10.90
CA GLU A 40 -29.82 1.99 -11.79
C GLU A 40 -29.57 1.64 -13.27
N LEU A 41 -28.31 1.67 -13.72
CA LEU A 41 -27.93 1.32 -15.09
C LEU A 41 -28.24 -0.14 -15.44
N PHE A 42 -27.98 -1.07 -14.51
CA PHE A 42 -28.22 -2.49 -14.73
C PHE A 42 -29.70 -2.80 -14.92
N ALA A 43 -30.60 -2.06 -14.26
CA ALA A 43 -32.05 -2.25 -14.39
C ALA A 43 -32.58 -1.99 -15.81
N GLU A 44 -31.85 -1.24 -16.65
CA GLU A 44 -32.20 -1.05 -18.07
C GLU A 44 -32.03 -2.34 -18.89
N ARG A 45 -31.13 -3.23 -18.47
CA ARG A 45 -30.78 -4.49 -19.18
C ARG A 45 -31.23 -5.74 -18.45
N LEU A 46 -31.47 -5.62 -17.14
CA LEU A 46 -31.94 -6.66 -16.23
C LEU A 46 -33.27 -6.20 -15.60
N PRO A 47 -34.41 -6.33 -16.31
CA PRO A 47 -35.67 -5.70 -15.90
C PRO A 47 -36.19 -6.15 -14.53
N SER A 48 -35.79 -7.34 -14.07
CA SER A 48 -36.16 -7.84 -12.73
C SER A 48 -35.58 -6.96 -11.60
N LEU A 49 -34.51 -6.20 -11.87
CA LEU A 49 -33.87 -5.31 -10.90
C LEU A 49 -34.58 -3.97 -10.73
N ALA A 50 -35.57 -3.61 -11.55
CA ALA A 50 -36.22 -2.30 -11.46
C ALA A 50 -36.77 -1.98 -10.06
N ARG A 51 -37.38 -2.97 -9.40
CA ARG A 51 -37.87 -2.83 -8.01
C ARG A 51 -36.72 -2.76 -7.00
N ALA A 52 -35.66 -3.54 -7.21
CA ALA A 52 -34.48 -3.53 -6.35
C ALA A 52 -33.75 -2.18 -6.43
N ALA A 53 -33.63 -1.58 -7.63
CA ALA A 53 -33.02 -0.27 -7.84
C ALA A 53 -33.72 0.84 -7.03
N SER A 54 -35.06 0.88 -7.09
CA SER A 54 -35.84 1.84 -6.30
C SER A 54 -35.65 1.65 -4.79
N THR A 55 -35.59 0.39 -4.34
CA THR A 55 -35.36 0.06 -2.93
C THR A 55 -33.97 0.48 -2.48
N VAL A 56 -32.95 0.14 -3.26
CA VAL A 56 -31.55 0.47 -3.01
C VAL A 56 -31.35 1.97 -2.89
N GLU A 57 -31.99 2.76 -3.76
CA GLU A 57 -31.86 4.21 -3.74
C GLU A 57 -32.44 4.83 -2.45
N ALA A 58 -33.47 4.22 -1.88
CA ALA A 58 -34.07 4.66 -0.62
C ALA A 58 -33.31 4.19 0.65
N LEU A 59 -32.30 3.31 0.53
CA LEU A 59 -31.60 2.79 1.70
C LEU A 59 -30.79 3.87 2.42
N SER A 60 -30.67 3.72 3.74
CA SER A 60 -29.66 4.43 4.52
C SER A 60 -28.26 3.97 4.09
N ASP A 61 -27.22 4.78 4.34
CA ASP A 61 -25.85 4.36 4.07
C ASP A 61 -25.43 3.13 4.90
N ALA A 62 -25.96 2.99 6.11
CA ALA A 62 -25.69 1.83 6.95
C ALA A 62 -26.24 0.53 6.32
N ASP A 63 -27.48 0.56 5.83
CA ASP A 63 -28.12 -0.61 5.20
C ASP A 63 -27.54 -0.88 3.81
N ALA A 64 -27.30 0.17 3.02
CA ALA A 64 -26.65 0.05 1.72
C ALA A 64 -25.26 -0.59 1.86
N ARG A 65 -24.53 -0.26 2.93
CA ARG A 65 -23.26 -0.92 3.23
C ARG A 65 -23.45 -2.42 3.47
N ARG A 66 -24.45 -2.85 4.26
CA ARG A 66 -24.73 -4.28 4.51
C ARG A 66 -25.03 -5.05 3.24
N VAL A 67 -25.69 -4.42 2.28
CA VAL A 67 -25.99 -5.00 0.97
C VAL A 67 -24.75 -5.02 0.07
N PHE A 68 -24.11 -3.87 -0.15
CA PHE A 68 -23.04 -3.73 -1.14
C PHE A 68 -21.70 -4.30 -0.71
N PHE A 69 -21.46 -4.46 0.59
CA PHE A 69 -20.24 -5.08 1.11
C PHE A 69 -20.42 -6.56 1.43
N ASP A 70 -21.61 -7.12 1.21
CA ASP A 70 -21.79 -8.57 1.22
C ASP A 70 -20.93 -9.21 0.11
N PRO A 71 -20.14 -10.27 0.41
CA PRO A 71 -19.19 -10.82 -0.56
C PRO A 71 -19.83 -11.28 -1.87
N LEU A 72 -21.02 -11.89 -1.85
CA LEU A 72 -21.67 -12.41 -3.06
C LEU A 72 -22.35 -11.31 -3.86
N VAL A 73 -23.01 -10.38 -3.18
CA VAL A 73 -23.63 -9.22 -3.84
C VAL A 73 -22.54 -8.40 -4.53
N ARG A 74 -21.43 -8.15 -3.82
CA ARG A 74 -20.33 -7.36 -4.34
C ARG A 74 -19.62 -8.05 -5.51
N LEU A 75 -19.40 -9.36 -5.43
CA LEU A 75 -18.85 -10.16 -6.54
C LEU A 75 -19.74 -10.03 -7.80
N THR A 76 -21.05 -10.21 -7.64
CA THR A 76 -22.00 -10.15 -8.76
C THR A 76 -22.22 -8.73 -9.29
N LEU A 77 -22.08 -7.69 -8.45
CA LEU A 77 -22.05 -6.30 -8.90
C LEU A 77 -20.82 -5.98 -9.75
N GLU A 78 -19.62 -6.42 -9.36
CA GLU A 78 -18.42 -6.20 -10.17
C GLU A 78 -18.48 -6.98 -11.49
N GLN A 79 -19.01 -8.20 -11.48
CA GLN A 79 -19.27 -8.96 -12.70
C GLN A 79 -20.26 -8.20 -13.61
N ALA A 80 -21.34 -7.64 -13.07
CA ALA A 80 -22.30 -6.87 -13.85
C ALA A 80 -21.68 -5.59 -14.46
N PHE A 81 -20.78 -4.90 -13.75
CA PHE A 81 -20.01 -3.79 -14.34
C PHE A 81 -19.13 -4.26 -15.50
N SER A 82 -18.36 -5.33 -15.29
CA SER A 82 -17.50 -5.89 -16.34
C SER A 82 -18.31 -6.29 -17.58
N ASP A 83 -19.45 -6.95 -17.39
CA ASP A 83 -20.32 -7.38 -18.49
C ASP A 83 -21.01 -6.19 -19.16
N LEU A 84 -21.36 -5.13 -18.43
CA LEU A 84 -21.90 -3.91 -19.01
C LEU A 84 -20.86 -3.22 -19.91
N GLU A 85 -19.63 -3.05 -19.42
CA GLU A 85 -18.53 -2.43 -20.16
C GLU A 85 -18.15 -3.24 -21.41
N ALA A 86 -18.23 -4.57 -21.34
CA ALA A 86 -18.01 -5.46 -22.47
C ALA A 86 -19.21 -5.55 -23.44
N GLY A 87 -20.37 -4.97 -23.10
CA GLY A 87 -21.60 -5.07 -23.90
C GLY A 87 -22.28 -6.45 -23.83
N HIS A 88 -21.99 -7.24 -22.80
CA HIS A 88 -22.49 -8.59 -22.58
C HIS A 88 -23.52 -8.70 -21.44
N LEU A 89 -23.87 -7.60 -20.77
CA LEU A 89 -24.86 -7.63 -19.69
C LEU A 89 -26.25 -7.99 -20.22
N VAL A 90 -26.69 -9.21 -19.94
CA VAL A 90 -27.98 -9.76 -20.38
C VAL A 90 -28.62 -10.60 -19.28
N SER A 91 -29.95 -10.66 -19.28
CA SER A 91 -30.72 -11.56 -18.43
C SER A 91 -30.73 -13.00 -18.98
N PRO A 92 -30.68 -14.04 -18.14
CA PRO A 92 -30.57 -13.98 -16.68
C PRO A 92 -29.14 -13.70 -16.22
N HIS A 93 -28.98 -12.81 -15.24
CA HIS A 93 -27.69 -12.53 -14.60
C HIS A 93 -27.75 -12.85 -13.09
N PRO A 94 -26.69 -13.41 -12.46
CA PRO A 94 -26.70 -13.78 -11.04
C PRO A 94 -27.10 -12.65 -10.08
N LEU A 95 -26.83 -11.39 -10.45
CA LEU A 95 -27.24 -10.22 -9.67
C LEU A 95 -28.77 -10.12 -9.46
N GLU A 96 -29.56 -10.63 -10.42
CA GLU A 96 -31.03 -10.64 -10.36
C GLU A 96 -31.58 -11.50 -9.20
N GLU A 97 -30.79 -12.46 -8.72
CA GLU A 97 -31.10 -13.26 -7.52
C GLU A 97 -30.44 -12.67 -6.27
N MET A 98 -29.15 -12.30 -6.36
CA MET A 98 -28.36 -11.89 -5.20
C MET A 98 -28.85 -10.57 -4.58
N LEU A 99 -29.20 -9.57 -5.39
CA LEU A 99 -29.55 -8.25 -4.87
C LEU A 99 -30.90 -8.26 -4.13
N PRO A 100 -32.00 -8.82 -4.68
CA PRO A 100 -33.24 -8.96 -3.93
C PRO A 100 -33.08 -9.78 -2.65
N GLY A 101 -32.33 -10.90 -2.70
CA GLY A 101 -32.06 -11.72 -1.53
C GLY A 101 -31.33 -10.96 -0.42
N ALA A 102 -30.40 -10.07 -0.79
CA ALA A 102 -29.69 -9.23 0.17
C ALA A 102 -30.58 -8.14 0.80
N LEU A 103 -31.50 -7.57 0.03
CA LEU A 103 -32.49 -6.62 0.55
C LEU A 103 -33.43 -7.30 1.57
N GLU A 104 -33.84 -8.55 1.32
CA GLU A 104 -34.64 -9.34 2.25
C GLU A 104 -33.89 -9.75 3.52
N ALA A 105 -32.56 -9.85 3.46
CA ALA A 105 -31.71 -10.26 4.58
C ALA A 105 -31.46 -9.15 5.63
N LEU A 106 -31.81 -7.91 5.31
CA LEU A 106 -31.66 -6.78 6.24
C LEU A 106 -32.42 -7.04 7.56
N PRO A 107 -31.85 -6.61 8.71
CA PRO A 107 -30.72 -5.70 8.89
C PRO A 107 -29.33 -6.36 8.85
N LEU A 108 -29.24 -7.65 8.48
CA LEU A 108 -27.97 -8.35 8.30
C LEU A 108 -27.54 -8.34 6.83
N GLY A 109 -26.29 -8.73 6.56
CA GLY A 109 -25.87 -9.07 5.19
C GLY A 109 -26.47 -10.40 4.72
N LEU A 110 -26.54 -10.61 3.41
CA LEU A 110 -27.05 -11.85 2.79
C LEU A 110 -26.32 -13.07 3.36
N CYS A 111 -25.00 -13.08 3.28
CA CYS A 111 -24.16 -14.17 3.77
C CYS A 111 -24.22 -14.27 5.29
N GLU A 112 -24.08 -13.15 6.01
CA GLU A 112 -24.11 -13.11 7.48
C GLU A 112 -25.41 -13.72 8.04
N SER A 113 -26.56 -13.42 7.43
CA SER A 113 -27.86 -13.92 7.88
C SER A 113 -27.98 -15.45 7.83
N ARG A 114 -27.19 -16.10 6.97
CA ARG A 114 -27.17 -17.55 6.71
C ARG A 114 -26.10 -18.30 7.50
N MET A 115 -25.28 -17.60 8.29
CA MET A 115 -24.27 -18.24 9.12
C MET A 115 -24.94 -19.10 10.22
N PRO A 116 -24.49 -20.36 10.42
CA PRO A 116 -25.04 -21.23 11.46
C PRO A 116 -24.89 -20.62 12.86
N SER A 117 -23.72 -20.04 13.12
CA SER A 117 -23.42 -19.28 14.32
C SER A 117 -23.03 -17.85 13.96
N ARG A 118 -23.50 -16.88 14.75
CA ARG A 118 -23.22 -15.46 14.53
C ARG A 118 -22.17 -14.96 15.51
N PHE A 119 -20.93 -14.99 15.09
CA PHE A 119 -19.82 -14.37 15.81
C PHE A 119 -19.50 -13.01 15.19
N ARG A 120 -19.31 -11.99 16.05
CA ARG A 120 -18.90 -10.64 15.64
C ARG A 120 -17.65 -10.20 16.40
N VAL A 121 -16.82 -9.41 15.74
CA VAL A 121 -15.57 -8.87 16.29
C VAL A 121 -15.42 -7.38 15.97
N GLY A 122 -14.78 -6.63 16.85
CA GLY A 122 -14.72 -5.17 16.80
C GLY A 122 -16.01 -4.51 17.29
N SER A 123 -15.87 -3.41 18.04
CA SER A 123 -16.99 -2.66 18.63
C SER A 123 -17.48 -1.54 17.73
N GLU A 124 -16.58 -0.72 17.19
CA GLU A 124 -16.93 0.46 16.39
C GLU A 124 -17.39 0.11 14.98
N VAL A 125 -16.67 -0.80 14.32
CA VAL A 125 -17.00 -1.32 12.98
C VAL A 125 -17.03 -2.86 13.05
N PRO A 126 -18.14 -3.45 13.54
CA PRO A 126 -18.24 -4.88 13.73
C PRO A 126 -18.05 -5.65 12.43
N LYS A 127 -17.17 -6.65 12.43
CA LYS A 127 -17.05 -7.67 11.37
C LYS A 127 -17.75 -8.94 11.82
N TRP A 128 -18.27 -9.71 10.89
CA TRP A 128 -18.75 -11.06 11.19
C TRP A 128 -17.66 -12.10 10.88
N LEU A 129 -17.62 -13.17 11.68
CA LEU A 129 -16.74 -14.31 11.43
C LEU A 129 -17.49 -15.37 10.62
N TRP A 130 -16.80 -15.90 9.62
CA TRP A 130 -17.38 -16.87 8.71
C TRP A 130 -17.43 -18.26 9.36
N ASP A 131 -18.63 -18.73 9.69
CA ASP A 131 -18.87 -20.08 10.21
C ASP A 131 -19.12 -21.06 9.06
N VAL A 132 -18.52 -22.25 9.15
CA VAL A 132 -18.57 -23.27 8.11
C VAL A 132 -19.93 -23.97 8.15
N ALA A 133 -20.87 -23.44 7.37
CA ALA A 133 -22.13 -24.11 7.11
C ALA A 133 -21.91 -25.36 6.24
N ARG A 134 -22.72 -26.40 6.42
CA ARG A 134 -22.95 -27.35 5.32
C ARG A 134 -23.64 -26.57 4.19
N PRO A 135 -23.22 -26.70 2.91
CA PRO A 135 -23.83 -25.94 1.80
C PRO A 135 -25.29 -26.38 1.53
N ALA A 136 -26.21 -25.90 2.36
CA ALA A 136 -27.61 -26.33 2.37
C ALA A 136 -28.46 -25.53 1.37
N ASP A 137 -28.06 -24.30 1.05
CA ASP A 137 -28.77 -23.39 0.16
C ASP A 137 -27.88 -22.87 -0.99
N PRO A 138 -28.47 -22.21 -2.02
CA PRO A 138 -27.69 -21.69 -3.15
C PRO A 138 -26.61 -20.67 -2.75
N TYR A 139 -26.89 -19.81 -1.77
CA TYR A 139 -25.97 -18.76 -1.33
C TYR A 139 -24.73 -19.33 -0.63
N SER A 140 -24.93 -20.25 0.31
CA SER A 140 -23.83 -20.97 0.97
C SER A 140 -22.99 -21.76 -0.04
N ARG A 141 -23.58 -22.40 -1.04
CA ARG A 141 -22.83 -23.04 -2.14
C ARG A 141 -22.01 -22.04 -2.95
N ALA A 142 -22.58 -20.90 -3.32
CA ALA A 142 -21.87 -19.86 -4.06
C ALA A 142 -20.70 -19.28 -3.26
N LEU A 143 -20.89 -19.06 -1.97
CA LEU A 143 -19.85 -18.52 -1.09
C LEU A 143 -18.71 -19.53 -0.88
N HIS A 144 -19.02 -20.83 -0.73
CA HIS A 144 -18.01 -21.88 -0.74
C HIS A 144 -17.26 -21.98 -2.09
N ALA A 145 -17.97 -21.86 -3.21
CA ALA A 145 -17.34 -21.86 -4.53
C ALA A 145 -16.40 -20.64 -4.71
N ALA A 146 -16.76 -19.48 -4.15
CA ALA A 146 -15.91 -18.30 -4.12
C ALA A 146 -14.63 -18.55 -3.32
N PHE A 147 -14.72 -19.22 -2.16
CA PHE A 147 -13.56 -19.69 -1.40
C PHE A 147 -12.69 -20.67 -2.19
N ASP A 148 -13.30 -21.66 -2.84
CA ASP A 148 -12.60 -22.64 -3.67
C ASP A 148 -11.93 -21.96 -4.89
N GLY A 149 -12.46 -20.85 -5.37
CA GLY A 149 -11.78 -20.02 -6.38
C GLY A 149 -10.44 -19.46 -5.88
N VAL A 150 -10.35 -19.14 -4.59
CA VAL A 150 -9.13 -18.59 -3.95
C VAL A 150 -8.16 -19.70 -3.51
N PHE A 151 -8.66 -20.79 -2.93
CA PHE A 151 -7.85 -21.83 -2.27
C PHE A 151 -8.09 -23.27 -2.76
N GLY A 152 -8.85 -23.45 -3.84
CA GLY A 152 -9.28 -24.76 -4.33
C GLY A 152 -8.20 -25.57 -5.04
N ALA A 153 -8.55 -26.84 -5.27
CA ALA A 153 -7.71 -28.01 -5.54
C ALA A 153 -6.93 -28.04 -6.88
N LYS A 154 -6.50 -26.90 -7.44
CA LYS A 154 -5.58 -26.91 -8.60
C LYS A 154 -4.13 -27.29 -8.24
N SER A 155 -3.85 -27.62 -6.97
CA SER A 155 -2.58 -28.17 -6.52
C SER A 155 -2.82 -29.13 -5.36
N LYS A 156 -1.84 -29.99 -5.04
CA LYS A 156 -1.85 -30.97 -3.93
C LYS A 156 -1.87 -30.32 -2.52
N SER A 157 -2.36 -29.09 -2.44
CA SER A 157 -2.15 -28.15 -1.36
C SER A 157 -3.40 -27.24 -1.33
N GLY A 158 -4.45 -27.72 -0.67
CA GLY A 158 -5.75 -27.05 -0.56
C GLY A 158 -5.93 -26.32 0.77
N GLY A 159 -6.74 -25.26 0.76
CA GLY A 159 -7.18 -24.59 1.98
C GLY A 159 -8.43 -25.23 2.60
N THR A 160 -8.54 -25.17 3.92
CA THR A 160 -9.71 -25.62 4.69
C THR A 160 -10.24 -24.45 5.51
N LEU A 161 -11.52 -24.10 5.33
CA LEU A 161 -12.21 -23.16 6.22
C LEU A 161 -12.43 -23.79 7.59
N LEU A 162 -12.26 -22.97 8.63
CA LEU A 162 -12.46 -23.38 10.01
C LEU A 162 -13.64 -22.62 10.62
N SER A 163 -14.50 -23.31 11.37
CA SER A 163 -15.55 -22.65 12.14
C SER A 163 -14.94 -21.84 13.29
N PRO A 164 -15.38 -20.59 13.52
CA PRO A 164 -14.95 -19.79 14.64
C PRO A 164 -15.54 -20.33 15.95
N ASP A 165 -14.81 -20.11 17.03
CA ASP A 165 -15.27 -20.33 18.40
C ASP A 165 -15.06 -19.06 19.25
N ALA A 166 -15.47 -19.13 20.52
CA ALA A 166 -15.30 -18.02 21.45
C ALA A 166 -13.83 -17.64 21.68
N THR A 167 -12.89 -18.58 21.50
CA THR A 167 -11.45 -18.33 21.67
C THR A 167 -10.90 -17.55 20.48
N ALA A 168 -11.25 -17.95 19.26
CA ALA A 168 -10.93 -17.23 18.03
C ALA A 168 -11.52 -15.82 18.05
N GLN A 169 -12.78 -15.68 18.48
CA GLN A 169 -13.43 -14.38 18.62
C GLN A 169 -12.66 -13.45 19.59
N ARG A 170 -12.26 -13.94 20.77
CA ARG A 170 -11.45 -13.16 21.72
C ARG A 170 -10.10 -12.75 21.13
N LYS A 171 -9.36 -13.69 20.53
CA LYS A 171 -8.05 -13.40 19.90
C LYS A 171 -8.15 -12.30 18.84
N ILE A 172 -9.17 -12.36 17.99
CA ILE A 172 -9.36 -11.33 16.96
C ILE A 172 -9.77 -9.99 17.59
N ASN A 173 -10.65 -9.98 18.59
CA ASN A 173 -11.01 -8.75 19.31
C ASN A 173 -9.79 -8.09 19.96
N ASP A 174 -8.95 -8.86 20.67
CA ASP A 174 -7.73 -8.35 21.29
C ASP A 174 -6.78 -7.76 20.24
N SER A 175 -6.69 -8.40 19.07
CA SER A 175 -5.84 -7.95 17.96
C SER A 175 -6.37 -6.68 17.28
N ILE A 176 -7.70 -6.56 17.11
CA ILE A 176 -8.36 -5.36 16.60
C ILE A 176 -8.14 -4.20 17.57
N GLU A 177 -8.31 -4.44 18.87
CA GLU A 177 -8.09 -3.43 19.89
C GLU A 177 -6.63 -2.98 19.93
N LEU A 178 -5.68 -3.92 19.94
CA LEU A 178 -4.26 -3.62 19.86
C LEU A 178 -3.92 -2.78 18.62
N LEU A 179 -4.42 -3.16 17.44
CA LEU A 179 -4.21 -2.40 16.21
C LEU A 179 -4.78 -0.98 16.32
N SER A 180 -5.96 -0.82 16.92
CA SER A 180 -6.63 0.47 17.09
C SER A 180 -5.90 1.37 18.10
N LEU A 181 -5.21 0.78 19.08
CA LEU A 181 -4.38 1.53 20.04
C LEU A 181 -3.03 1.94 19.45
N LEU A 182 -2.42 1.09 18.62
CA LEU A 182 -1.14 1.37 17.98
C LEU A 182 -1.27 2.38 16.83
N LEU A 183 -2.31 2.22 16.01
CA LEU A 183 -2.58 3.01 14.81
C LEU A 183 -4.05 3.42 14.77
N PRO A 184 -4.48 4.37 15.62
CA PRO A 184 -5.87 4.80 15.70
C PRO A 184 -6.43 5.31 14.38
N ASP A 185 -5.61 5.91 13.51
CA ASP A 185 -6.06 6.42 12.23
C ASP A 185 -5.93 5.36 11.12
N SER A 186 -4.73 4.81 10.87
CA SER A 186 -4.51 3.86 9.77
C SER A 186 -5.11 2.49 10.04
N GLY A 187 -5.07 2.03 11.28
CA GLY A 187 -5.67 0.76 11.71
C GLY A 187 -7.19 0.77 11.56
N ALA A 188 -7.86 1.79 12.10
CA ALA A 188 -9.30 1.97 11.93
C ALA A 188 -9.68 2.12 10.45
N SER A 189 -8.89 2.88 9.69
CA SER A 189 -9.06 3.04 8.25
C SER A 189 -8.97 1.71 7.51
N ALA A 190 -7.95 0.88 7.73
CA ALA A 190 -7.83 -0.43 7.10
C ALA A 190 -8.99 -1.37 7.49
N LEU A 191 -9.34 -1.42 8.78
CA LEU A 191 -10.43 -2.26 9.31
C LEU A 191 -11.80 -1.88 8.74
N THR A 192 -11.99 -0.63 8.33
CA THR A 192 -13.25 -0.14 7.74
C THR A 192 -13.58 -0.80 6.40
N HIS A 193 -12.60 -1.35 5.69
CA HIS A 193 -12.80 -2.03 4.41
C HIS A 193 -12.97 -3.55 4.53
N ILE A 194 -12.96 -4.08 5.76
CA ILE A 194 -13.20 -5.50 6.05
C ILE A 194 -14.61 -5.64 6.63
N GLU A 195 -15.44 -6.43 5.96
CA GLU A 195 -16.79 -6.79 6.42
C GLU A 195 -16.80 -8.19 7.06
N ALA A 196 -16.05 -9.13 6.49
CA ALA A 196 -16.02 -10.52 6.90
C ALA A 196 -14.59 -11.02 7.17
N ILE A 197 -14.45 -11.90 8.17
CA ILE A 197 -13.19 -12.59 8.47
C ILE A 197 -13.44 -14.09 8.46
N ALA A 198 -12.65 -14.81 7.69
CA ALA A 198 -12.69 -16.25 7.57
C ALA A 198 -11.47 -16.88 8.23
N LEU A 199 -11.66 -17.97 8.97
CA LEU A 199 -10.55 -18.73 9.52
C LEU A 199 -10.10 -19.81 8.53
N LEU A 200 -8.80 -19.94 8.35
CA LEU A 200 -8.20 -20.78 7.32
C LEU A 200 -7.08 -21.64 7.90
N SER A 201 -7.04 -22.91 7.49
CA SER A 201 -5.82 -23.72 7.50
C SER A 201 -5.45 -24.05 6.06
N ALA A 202 -4.32 -23.54 5.57
CA ALA A 202 -3.88 -23.79 4.21
C ALA A 202 -2.36 -23.90 4.12
N ARG A 203 -1.89 -24.90 3.38
CA ARG A 203 -0.50 -25.01 2.92
C ARG A 203 -0.51 -24.95 1.41
N LEU A 204 0.41 -24.20 0.82
CA LEU A 204 0.66 -24.11 -0.62
C LEU A 204 2.10 -24.52 -0.92
N GLU A 205 2.48 -24.69 -2.20
CA GLU A 205 3.85 -25.06 -2.63
C GLU A 205 4.95 -24.06 -2.17
N GLY A 206 4.58 -22.91 -1.59
CA GLY A 206 5.48 -21.93 -0.98
C GLY A 206 5.48 -21.87 0.56
N GLY A 207 4.77 -22.78 1.24
CA GLY A 207 4.66 -22.81 2.71
C GLY A 207 3.23 -22.59 3.22
N THR A 208 3.10 -22.41 4.53
CA THR A 208 1.81 -22.15 5.18
C THR A 208 1.29 -20.76 4.83
N VAL A 209 0.01 -20.65 4.50
CA VAL A 209 -0.67 -19.36 4.29
C VAL A 209 -1.08 -18.81 5.66
N LEU A 210 -0.55 -17.64 6.01
CA LEU A 210 -0.87 -16.96 7.27
C LEU A 210 -2.12 -16.09 7.16
N SER A 211 -2.22 -15.38 6.04
CA SER A 211 -3.35 -14.54 5.71
C SER A 211 -3.49 -14.39 4.20
N ALA A 212 -4.68 -13.96 3.77
CA ALA A 212 -4.93 -13.56 2.39
C ALA A 212 -6.14 -12.63 2.30
N ALA A 213 -6.04 -11.65 1.42
CA ALA A 213 -7.16 -10.86 0.93
C ALA A 213 -7.99 -11.68 -0.06
N GLY A 214 -9.32 -11.66 0.10
CA GLY A 214 -10.22 -12.36 -0.82
C GLY A 214 -10.27 -11.79 -2.24
N GLY A 215 -9.78 -10.56 -2.42
CA GLY A 215 -9.69 -9.89 -3.71
C GLY A 215 -11.05 -9.80 -4.42
N ASP A 216 -11.05 -9.94 -5.73
CA ASP A 216 -12.28 -9.90 -6.52
C ASP A 216 -13.11 -11.18 -6.40
N LEU A 217 -12.54 -12.30 -5.96
CA LEU A 217 -13.24 -13.58 -5.83
C LEU A 217 -14.10 -13.65 -4.56
N THR A 218 -13.62 -13.07 -3.46
CA THR A 218 -14.35 -12.97 -2.18
C THR A 218 -14.19 -11.56 -1.62
N PRO A 219 -14.81 -10.55 -2.25
CA PRO A 219 -14.61 -9.16 -1.88
C PRO A 219 -15.11 -8.87 -0.46
N SER A 220 -14.53 -7.83 0.16
CA SER A 220 -14.77 -7.44 1.57
C SER A 220 -14.41 -8.51 2.62
N THR A 221 -13.78 -9.62 2.22
CA THR A 221 -13.41 -10.74 3.07
C THR A 221 -11.90 -10.89 3.17
N ILE A 222 -11.42 -11.22 4.36
CA ILE A 222 -10.03 -11.64 4.58
C ILE A 222 -9.98 -13.03 5.22
N PHE A 223 -8.89 -13.74 4.96
CA PHE A 223 -8.63 -15.08 5.48
C PHE A 223 -7.46 -15.03 6.46
N LEU A 224 -7.59 -15.68 7.62
CA LEU A 224 -6.57 -15.70 8.67
C LEU A 224 -6.33 -17.11 9.20
N SER A 225 -5.06 -17.48 9.35
CA SER A 225 -4.63 -18.68 10.07
C SER A 225 -4.21 -18.32 11.49
N LEU A 226 -5.19 -18.31 12.42
CA LEU A 226 -4.94 -17.90 13.81
C LEU A 226 -3.97 -18.81 14.56
N GLU A 227 -3.95 -20.11 14.22
CA GLU A 227 -3.03 -21.07 14.83
C GLU A 227 -1.58 -20.76 14.47
N GLU A 228 -1.32 -20.43 13.19
CA GLU A 228 0.04 -20.18 12.70
C GLU A 228 0.54 -18.77 13.06
N LEU A 229 -0.36 -17.80 13.25
CA LEU A 229 -0.02 -16.46 13.73
C LEU A 229 0.30 -16.46 15.24
N GLY A 230 -0.43 -17.23 16.04
CA GLY A 230 -0.08 -17.56 17.42
C GLY A 230 -0.16 -16.43 18.46
N ASN A 231 -0.17 -15.15 18.08
CA ASN A 231 -0.18 -14.02 19.01
C ASN A 231 -0.95 -12.78 18.48
N PRO A 232 -1.45 -11.88 19.37
CA PRO A 232 -2.24 -10.73 18.96
C PRO A 232 -1.52 -9.71 18.07
N TRP A 233 -0.19 -9.58 18.20
CA TRP A 233 0.60 -8.62 17.43
C TRP A 233 0.72 -9.02 15.96
N ASP A 234 1.00 -10.29 15.70
CA ASP A 234 1.09 -10.83 14.35
C ASP A 234 -0.31 -10.90 13.70
N VAL A 235 -1.36 -11.21 14.47
CA VAL A 235 -2.76 -11.12 13.99
C VAL A 235 -3.12 -9.68 13.66
N ALA A 236 -2.79 -8.69 14.50
CA ALA A 236 -2.99 -7.27 14.23
C ALA A 236 -2.26 -6.82 12.96
N GLY A 237 -1.01 -7.28 12.77
CA GLY A 237 -0.26 -7.06 11.55
C GLY A 237 -0.96 -7.62 10.30
N CYS A 238 -1.46 -8.85 10.35
CA CYS A 238 -2.21 -9.45 9.24
C CYS A 238 -3.55 -8.75 8.98
N LEU A 239 -4.28 -8.36 10.03
CA LEU A 239 -5.51 -7.55 9.89
C LEU A 239 -5.21 -6.24 9.15
N LEU A 240 -4.13 -5.56 9.52
CA LEU A 240 -3.67 -4.36 8.82
C LEU A 240 -3.31 -4.66 7.37
N HIS A 241 -2.48 -5.68 7.10
CA HIS A 241 -2.05 -6.04 5.75
C HIS A 241 -3.23 -6.27 4.82
N GLU A 242 -4.10 -7.20 5.17
CA GLU A 242 -5.20 -7.59 4.29
C GLU A 242 -6.26 -6.49 4.21
N GLY A 243 -6.47 -5.74 5.30
CA GLY A 243 -7.34 -4.56 5.31
C GLY A 243 -6.83 -3.44 4.40
N LEU A 244 -5.52 -3.23 4.29
CA LEU A 244 -4.93 -2.28 3.34
C LEU A 244 -5.12 -2.71 1.89
N HIS A 245 -5.05 -4.02 1.61
CA HIS A 245 -5.43 -4.54 0.30
C HIS A 245 -6.90 -4.26 -0.02
N MET A 246 -7.82 -4.55 0.92
CA MET A 246 -9.24 -4.22 0.76
C MET A 246 -9.47 -2.73 0.51
N LYS A 247 -8.83 -1.88 1.31
CA LYS A 247 -8.88 -0.42 1.16
C LYS A 247 -8.42 0.03 -0.23
N LEU A 248 -7.30 -0.52 -0.71
CA LEU A 248 -6.76 -0.12 -2.00
C LEU A 248 -7.62 -0.64 -3.17
N PHE A 249 -8.17 -1.86 -3.07
CA PHE A 249 -9.16 -2.33 -4.04
C PHE A 249 -10.33 -1.34 -4.15
N ASP A 250 -10.91 -0.92 -3.01
CA ASP A 250 -11.98 0.07 -2.97
C ASP A 250 -11.60 1.41 -3.59
N ALA A 251 -10.42 1.94 -3.23
CA ALA A 251 -9.94 3.21 -3.78
C ALA A 251 -9.79 3.13 -5.32
N THR A 252 -9.19 2.05 -5.83
CA THR A 252 -8.91 1.86 -7.26
C THR A 252 -10.15 1.65 -8.14
N ARG A 253 -11.33 1.39 -7.55
CA ARG A 253 -12.61 1.40 -8.28
C ARG A 253 -12.99 2.79 -8.81
N SER A 254 -12.34 3.85 -8.31
CA SER A 254 -12.60 5.24 -8.72
C SER A 254 -11.42 5.92 -9.40
N VAL A 255 -10.22 5.30 -9.40
CA VAL A 255 -8.99 5.89 -9.92
C VAL A 255 -8.01 4.81 -10.39
N ALA A 256 -7.35 5.05 -11.53
CA ALA A 256 -6.28 4.19 -12.01
C ALA A 256 -4.91 4.68 -11.48
N LEU A 257 -4.11 3.78 -10.90
CA LEU A 257 -2.75 4.08 -10.42
C LEU A 257 -1.66 3.78 -11.46
N ALA A 258 -1.86 2.73 -12.25
CA ALA A 258 -0.93 2.30 -13.30
C ALA A 258 -1.39 2.80 -14.67
N ALA A 259 -0.48 3.40 -15.44
CA ALA A 259 -0.74 3.80 -16.82
C ALA A 259 -0.56 2.63 -17.81
N ARG A 260 0.20 1.61 -17.42
CA ARG A 260 0.45 0.38 -18.18
C ARG A 260 0.35 -0.84 -17.27
N PRO A 261 -0.86 -1.25 -16.84
CA PRO A 261 -1.06 -2.23 -15.77
C PRO A 261 -0.44 -3.61 -16.04
N GLU A 262 -0.31 -3.99 -17.31
CA GLU A 262 0.31 -5.21 -17.82
C GLU A 262 1.84 -5.23 -17.75
N GLU A 263 2.48 -4.06 -17.66
CA GLU A 263 3.94 -3.98 -17.64
C GLU A 263 4.51 -4.65 -16.40
N THR A 264 5.57 -5.42 -16.60
CA THR A 264 6.22 -6.15 -15.50
C THR A 264 7.61 -5.60 -15.21
N ILE A 265 7.99 -5.59 -13.94
CA ILE A 265 9.28 -5.14 -13.42
C ILE A 265 9.95 -6.25 -12.62
N GLN A 266 11.27 -6.21 -12.53
CA GLN A 266 12.05 -7.14 -11.72
C GLN A 266 12.31 -6.51 -10.34
N VAL A 267 11.84 -7.14 -9.27
CA VAL A 267 12.22 -6.76 -7.90
C VAL A 267 13.43 -7.58 -7.44
N PRO A 268 14.32 -7.02 -6.60
CA PRO A 268 15.60 -7.67 -6.27
C PRO A 268 15.51 -8.80 -5.23
N TRP A 269 14.34 -9.03 -4.63
CA TRP A 269 14.13 -10.07 -3.59
C TRP A 269 13.20 -11.21 -4.02
N ARG A 270 12.85 -11.30 -5.31
CA ARG A 270 12.08 -12.41 -5.89
C ARG A 270 12.62 -12.73 -7.28
N ASP A 271 12.62 -14.00 -7.64
CA ASP A 271 13.04 -14.44 -8.98
C ASP A 271 11.90 -14.34 -10.03
N ILE A 272 10.74 -13.81 -9.63
CA ILE A 272 9.56 -13.66 -10.48
C ILE A 272 9.29 -12.17 -10.68
N ARG A 273 9.07 -11.78 -11.94
CA ARG A 273 8.68 -10.42 -12.30
C ARG A 273 7.29 -10.08 -11.75
N TRP A 274 7.11 -8.83 -11.31
CA TRP A 274 5.85 -8.34 -10.79
C TRP A 274 5.22 -7.39 -11.78
N SER A 275 3.90 -7.40 -11.92
CA SER A 275 3.22 -6.31 -12.62
C SER A 275 3.42 -4.99 -11.88
N ILE A 276 3.33 -3.86 -12.59
CA ILE A 276 3.38 -2.54 -11.95
C ILE A 276 2.25 -2.37 -10.93
N VAL A 277 1.07 -2.94 -11.19
CA VAL A 277 -0.06 -2.95 -10.24
C VAL A 277 0.33 -3.63 -8.95
N ARG A 278 0.88 -4.86 -9.03
CA ARG A 278 1.39 -5.58 -7.86
C ARG A 278 2.46 -4.80 -7.12
N THR A 279 3.32 -4.09 -7.85
CA THR A 279 4.41 -3.29 -7.28
C THR A 279 3.88 -2.12 -6.46
N VAL A 280 2.89 -1.38 -6.98
CA VAL A 280 2.22 -0.27 -6.26
C VAL A 280 1.46 -0.78 -5.03
N PHE A 281 0.75 -1.90 -5.16
CA PHE A 281 0.03 -2.53 -4.03
C PHE A 281 1.00 -2.99 -2.94
N ALA A 282 2.12 -3.61 -3.31
CA ALA A 282 3.13 -4.02 -2.35
C ALA A 282 3.79 -2.82 -1.66
N TYR A 283 4.10 -1.75 -2.40
CA TYR A 283 4.65 -0.52 -1.83
C TYR A 283 3.71 0.09 -0.78
N HIS A 284 2.41 0.19 -1.11
CA HIS A 284 1.37 0.65 -0.19
C HIS A 284 1.38 -0.11 1.13
N VAL A 285 1.37 -1.45 1.06
CA VAL A 285 1.42 -2.29 2.24
C VAL A 285 2.73 -2.08 3.00
N TYR A 286 3.90 -2.19 2.35
CA TYR A 286 5.19 -2.05 3.04
C TYR A 286 5.36 -0.74 3.79
N VAL A 287 4.80 0.36 3.28
CA VAL A 287 4.79 1.65 3.97
C VAL A 287 4.04 1.55 5.31
N HIS A 288 2.82 1.03 5.30
CA HIS A 288 2.02 0.89 6.51
C HIS A 288 2.57 -0.18 7.47
N LEU A 289 3.19 -1.25 6.97
CA LEU A 289 3.84 -2.23 7.83
C LEU A 289 5.07 -1.67 8.52
N SER A 290 5.79 -0.78 7.84
CA SER A 290 6.90 -0.04 8.46
C SER A 290 6.36 0.88 9.57
N LEU A 291 5.24 1.56 9.34
CA LEU A 291 4.58 2.35 10.38
C LEU A 291 4.09 1.49 11.55
N PHE A 292 3.49 0.33 11.29
CA PHE A 292 3.04 -0.61 12.32
C PHE A 292 4.19 -1.13 13.17
N LYS A 293 5.30 -1.55 12.53
CA LYS A 293 6.52 -1.95 13.24
C LYS A 293 7.05 -0.80 14.09
N ALA A 294 7.04 0.43 13.57
CA ALA A 294 7.47 1.60 14.32
C ALA A 294 6.57 1.85 15.54
N ALA A 295 5.26 1.77 15.38
CA ALA A 295 4.29 1.89 16.46
C ALA A 295 4.54 0.84 17.55
N ALA A 296 4.73 -0.42 17.16
CA ALA A 296 5.04 -1.51 18.09
C ALA A 296 6.38 -1.31 18.83
N LEU A 297 7.42 -0.81 18.16
CA LEU A 297 8.70 -0.48 18.80
C LEU A 297 8.60 0.68 19.80
N THR A 298 7.63 1.57 19.61
CA THR A 298 7.36 2.70 20.51
C THR A 298 6.20 2.45 21.47
N ALA A 299 5.64 1.23 21.46
CA ALA A 299 4.52 0.87 22.29
C ALA A 299 4.89 1.01 23.77
N ASP A 300 3.98 1.57 24.55
CA ASP A 300 4.20 1.67 25.98
C ASP A 300 4.14 0.28 26.66
N ARG A 301 4.68 0.22 27.88
CA ARG A 301 4.74 -1.01 28.67
C ARG A 301 3.33 -1.56 29.00
N THR A 302 2.32 -0.70 29.09
CA THR A 302 0.95 -1.14 29.42
C THR A 302 0.36 -1.99 28.31
N LEU A 303 0.67 -1.69 27.04
CA LEU A 303 0.28 -2.53 25.91
C LEU A 303 0.97 -3.90 25.97
N THR A 304 2.27 -3.97 26.28
CA THR A 304 2.98 -5.26 26.41
C THR A 304 2.52 -6.07 27.62
N GLU A 305 2.13 -5.42 28.72
CA GLU A 305 1.56 -6.11 29.89
C GLU A 305 0.17 -6.67 29.60
N ARG A 306 -0.62 -5.95 28.79
CA ARG A 306 -2.00 -6.35 28.44
C ARG A 306 -2.07 -7.41 27.34
N PHE A 307 -1.31 -7.23 26.26
CA PHE A 307 -1.38 -8.07 25.05
C PHE A 307 -0.19 -9.05 24.93
N GLY A 308 0.68 -9.07 25.93
CA GLY A 308 1.91 -9.87 25.97
C GLY A 308 3.07 -9.21 25.22
N ASP A 309 4.29 -9.51 25.67
CA ASP A 309 5.51 -9.01 25.03
C ASP A 309 5.69 -9.71 23.66
N PRO A 310 5.76 -8.95 22.54
CA PRO A 310 6.02 -9.50 21.21
C PRO A 310 7.21 -10.47 21.17
N SER A 311 8.27 -10.17 21.93
CA SER A 311 9.54 -10.92 21.90
C SER A 311 9.48 -12.26 22.63
N ALA A 312 8.46 -12.45 23.47
CA ALA A 312 8.22 -13.71 24.16
C ALA A 312 7.53 -14.76 23.27
N TYR A 313 6.98 -14.36 22.11
CA TYR A 313 6.29 -15.27 21.21
C TYR A 313 7.27 -15.98 20.26
N VAL A 314 7.19 -17.30 20.23
CA VAL A 314 7.89 -18.13 19.24
C VAL A 314 7.04 -18.18 17.97
N SER A 315 7.22 -17.20 17.07
CA SER A 315 6.59 -17.22 15.74
C SER A 315 7.61 -17.46 14.63
N ARG A 316 7.18 -18.06 13.52
CA ARG A 316 8.06 -18.24 12.35
C ARG A 316 8.40 -16.88 11.74
N PRO A 317 9.60 -16.69 11.17
CA PRO A 317 9.90 -15.47 10.44
C PRO A 317 8.92 -15.26 9.28
N HIS A 318 8.18 -14.16 9.30
CA HIS A 318 7.31 -13.75 8.21
C HIS A 318 7.29 -12.23 8.07
N ALA A 319 6.91 -11.73 6.88
CA ALA A 319 6.97 -10.29 6.56
C ALA A 319 6.12 -9.41 7.50
N MET A 320 5.10 -10.01 8.12
CA MET A 320 4.20 -9.38 9.10
C MET A 320 4.68 -9.41 10.55
N SER A 321 5.75 -10.17 10.85
CA SER A 321 6.13 -10.39 12.24
C SER A 321 6.73 -9.13 12.86
N VAL A 322 6.25 -8.78 14.06
CA VAL A 322 6.77 -7.62 14.80
C VAL A 322 8.17 -7.88 15.35
N VAL A 323 8.60 -9.14 15.51
CA VAL A 323 9.90 -9.47 16.14
C VAL A 323 10.81 -10.24 15.20
N ASN A 324 10.26 -11.13 14.37
CA ASN A 324 11.03 -12.08 13.56
C ASN A 324 11.11 -11.70 12.08
N ASN A 325 11.19 -10.39 11.76
CA ASN A 325 11.29 -9.89 10.38
C ASN A 325 12.67 -9.34 9.97
N ASP A 326 13.62 -9.27 10.91
CA ASP A 326 15.00 -8.86 10.65
C ASP A 326 15.81 -10.04 10.12
N SER A 327 15.66 -10.35 8.82
CA SER A 327 16.62 -11.24 8.15
C SER A 327 17.91 -10.48 7.80
N ALA A 328 19.05 -11.17 7.77
CA ALA A 328 20.34 -10.61 7.35
C ALA A 328 20.38 -10.17 5.86
N SER A 329 19.27 -10.29 5.13
CA SER A 329 19.15 -9.87 3.73
C SER A 329 18.87 -8.38 3.59
N ARG A 330 19.48 -7.74 2.59
CA ARG A 330 19.31 -6.31 2.26
C ARG A 330 17.85 -5.86 2.13
N TYR A 331 16.93 -6.75 1.77
CA TYR A 331 15.49 -6.48 1.62
C TYR A 331 14.64 -7.37 2.54
N GLY A 332 15.19 -7.70 3.71
CA GLY A 332 14.51 -8.48 4.73
C GLY A 332 13.32 -7.75 5.34
N ARG A 333 13.48 -6.44 5.59
CA ARG A 333 12.50 -5.62 6.30
C ARG A 333 11.55 -4.91 5.33
N SER A 334 10.31 -4.68 5.78
CA SER A 334 9.31 -3.91 5.03
C SER A 334 9.82 -2.51 4.68
N VAL A 335 10.55 -1.86 5.59
CA VAL A 335 11.09 -0.50 5.38
C VAL A 335 12.13 -0.45 4.26
N ASP A 336 12.98 -1.47 4.12
CA ASP A 336 13.97 -1.52 3.05
C ASP A 336 13.32 -1.72 1.68
N ARG A 337 12.25 -2.54 1.64
CA ARG A 337 11.43 -2.70 0.44
C ARG A 337 10.64 -1.44 0.11
N ALA A 338 10.09 -0.77 1.12
CA ALA A 338 9.39 0.50 0.94
C ALA A 338 10.31 1.57 0.36
N ARG A 339 11.54 1.72 0.89
CA ARG A 339 12.55 2.65 0.34
C ARG A 339 12.84 2.36 -1.13
N TYR A 340 13.18 1.10 -1.45
CA TYR A 340 13.53 0.72 -2.81
C TYR A 340 12.36 0.94 -3.78
N LEU A 341 11.17 0.43 -3.46
CA LEU A 341 10.01 0.61 -4.34
C LEU A 341 9.63 2.09 -4.48
N GLY A 342 9.67 2.85 -3.38
CA GLY A 342 9.38 4.29 -3.40
C GLY A 342 10.34 5.06 -4.30
N GLU A 343 11.64 4.79 -4.20
CA GLU A 343 12.65 5.41 -5.06
C GLU A 343 12.41 5.07 -6.54
N MET A 344 12.23 3.78 -6.86
CA MET A 344 12.06 3.33 -8.24
C MET A 344 10.74 3.85 -8.84
N LEU A 345 9.65 3.83 -8.10
CA LEU A 345 8.34 4.35 -8.54
C LEU A 345 8.33 5.87 -8.72
N LEU A 346 9.18 6.61 -8.01
CA LEU A 346 9.36 8.05 -8.19
C LEU A 346 10.36 8.42 -9.28
N THR A 347 11.17 7.47 -9.74
CA THR A 347 12.26 7.71 -10.71
C THR A 347 12.11 6.79 -11.93
N GLU A 348 12.82 5.67 -11.96
CA GLU A 348 12.94 4.78 -13.12
C GLU A 348 11.58 4.32 -13.65
N TRP A 349 10.65 3.98 -12.75
CA TRP A 349 9.33 3.43 -13.09
C TRP A 349 8.20 4.47 -13.04
N ALA A 350 8.51 5.75 -12.83
CA ALA A 350 7.50 6.81 -12.73
C ALA A 350 6.66 6.97 -14.02
N HIS A 351 7.22 6.57 -15.16
CA HIS A 351 6.56 6.56 -16.46
C HIS A 351 5.49 5.47 -16.61
N LEU A 352 5.49 4.46 -15.73
CA LEU A 352 4.47 3.40 -15.68
C LEU A 352 3.24 3.78 -14.85
N LEU A 353 3.27 4.95 -14.20
CA LEU A 353 2.22 5.46 -13.33
C LEU A 353 1.38 6.55 -14.00
N THR A 354 0.10 6.59 -13.66
CA THR A 354 -0.76 7.74 -13.96
C THR A 354 -0.35 8.95 -13.11
N PRO A 355 -0.87 10.17 -13.39
CA PRO A 355 -0.69 11.31 -12.47
C PRO A 355 -1.14 10.98 -11.04
N GLN A 356 -2.28 10.30 -10.89
CA GLN A 356 -2.80 9.86 -9.59
C GLN A 356 -1.90 8.80 -8.93
N GLY A 357 -1.29 7.91 -9.71
CA GLY A 357 -0.31 6.95 -9.23
C GLY A 357 0.96 7.61 -8.68
N ARG A 358 1.47 8.65 -9.35
CA ARG A 358 2.62 9.42 -8.85
C ARG A 358 2.31 10.19 -7.57
N ASP A 359 1.11 10.77 -7.49
CA ASP A 359 0.61 11.45 -6.30
C ASP A 359 0.50 10.47 -5.11
N PHE A 360 -0.10 9.30 -5.34
CA PHE A 360 -0.18 8.21 -4.35
C PHE A 360 1.20 7.83 -3.81
N VAL A 361 2.17 7.58 -4.69
CA VAL A 361 3.52 7.17 -4.28
C VAL A 361 4.22 8.28 -3.49
N ARG A 362 4.09 9.54 -3.92
CA ARG A 362 4.66 10.68 -3.22
C ARG A 362 4.09 10.82 -1.81
N TRP A 363 2.76 10.78 -1.69
CA TRP A 363 2.08 10.87 -0.40
C TRP A 363 2.54 9.79 0.58
N LEU A 364 2.62 8.53 0.14
CA LEU A 364 3.12 7.43 0.98
C LEU A 364 4.58 7.65 1.41
N SER A 365 5.44 8.07 0.48
CA SER A 365 6.86 8.33 0.73
C SER A 365 7.04 9.46 1.75
N GLU A 366 6.35 10.58 1.55
CA GLU A 366 6.41 11.76 2.42
C GLU A 366 5.86 11.47 3.82
N SER A 367 4.81 10.65 3.92
CA SER A 367 4.21 10.27 5.20
C SER A 367 5.13 9.36 6.02
N LEU A 368 5.85 8.43 5.39
CA LEU A 368 6.75 7.50 6.09
C LEU A 368 8.13 8.10 6.39
N ALA A 369 8.63 9.02 5.57
CA ALA A 369 10.00 9.52 5.66
C ALA A 369 10.42 10.02 7.06
N PRO A 370 9.56 10.71 7.84
CA PRO A 370 9.89 11.09 9.22
C PRO A 370 10.10 9.89 10.15
N VAL A 371 9.24 8.88 10.06
CA VAL A 371 9.30 7.64 10.85
C VAL A 371 10.58 6.88 10.51
N ASP A 372 10.87 6.78 9.22
CA ASP A 372 12.04 6.08 8.73
C ASP A 372 13.36 6.67 9.28
N ARG A 373 13.46 8.01 9.26
CA ARG A 373 14.59 8.74 9.84
C ARG A 373 14.70 8.59 11.36
N ALA A 374 13.58 8.56 12.07
CA ALA A 374 13.59 8.56 13.53
C ALA A 374 13.85 7.17 14.14
N LEU A 375 13.40 6.09 13.48
CA LEU A 375 13.29 4.78 14.13
C LEU A 375 14.04 3.64 13.44
N PHE A 376 14.19 3.68 12.11
CA PHE A 376 14.79 2.57 11.37
C PHE A 376 16.21 2.83 10.90
N LEU A 377 16.60 4.10 10.86
CA LEU A 377 17.99 4.51 10.73
C LEU A 377 18.63 4.54 12.13
N LYS A 378 19.22 3.41 12.57
CA LYS A 378 20.14 3.39 13.74
C LYS A 378 21.48 3.98 13.30
N ASP A 379 21.98 5.00 13.99
CA ASP A 379 23.31 5.59 13.81
C ASP A 379 23.89 5.52 12.38
N ALA A 380 23.35 6.30 11.45
CA ALA A 380 24.28 7.29 10.94
C ALA A 380 24.39 8.27 12.12
N GLY A 381 25.59 8.56 12.63
CA GLY A 381 25.74 9.53 13.71
C GLY A 381 25.14 10.90 13.33
N PRO A 382 25.61 12.04 13.87
CA PRO A 382 25.54 13.21 13.00
C PRO A 382 26.08 12.75 11.64
N ARG A 383 25.36 13.00 10.53
CA ARG A 383 26.08 13.17 9.27
C ARG A 383 26.97 14.40 9.51
N ALA A 384 28.04 14.20 10.26
CA ALA A 384 29.27 14.92 10.09
C ALA A 384 29.59 14.65 8.64
N ARG A 385 29.26 15.64 7.82
CA ARG A 385 30.09 16.07 6.71
C ARG A 385 30.89 14.94 6.07
N GLU A 386 30.22 14.06 5.34
CA GLU A 386 30.85 13.35 4.22
C GLU A 386 30.74 14.19 2.93
N GLN A 387 30.80 15.51 3.12
CA GLN A 387 31.07 16.51 2.09
C GLN A 387 32.22 17.38 2.58
N GLU A 388 33.36 16.76 2.91
CA GLU A 388 34.59 17.53 3.08
C GLU A 388 35.80 16.99 2.33
N ARG A 389 35.71 15.89 1.56
CA ARG A 389 36.85 15.43 0.73
C ARG A 389 36.50 14.83 -0.63
N ALA A 390 35.26 14.92 -1.09
CA ALA A 390 34.94 14.67 -2.49
C ALA A 390 34.96 16.00 -3.24
N ALA A 391 35.97 16.17 -4.08
CA ALA A 391 35.92 17.19 -5.13
C ALA A 391 34.99 16.68 -6.25
N TYR A 392 34.31 17.57 -6.95
CA TYR A 392 33.41 17.19 -8.04
C TYR A 392 33.97 17.72 -9.34
N ARG A 393 34.18 16.86 -10.33
CA ARG A 393 34.65 17.27 -11.65
C ARG A 393 33.71 16.79 -12.75
N LYS A 394 33.63 17.53 -13.84
CA LYS A 394 33.02 17.09 -15.09
C LYS A 394 33.69 15.81 -15.57
N VAL A 395 32.89 14.86 -16.08
CA VAL A 395 33.43 13.65 -16.70
C VAL A 395 34.22 14.02 -17.96
N ASN A 396 35.33 13.33 -18.21
CA ASN A 396 36.19 13.63 -19.36
C ASN A 396 35.51 13.28 -20.69
N GLY A 397 35.76 14.09 -21.72
CA GLY A 397 35.29 13.83 -23.09
C GLY A 397 33.88 14.32 -23.39
N LEU A 398 33.21 15.01 -22.47
CA LEU A 398 31.92 15.65 -22.72
C LEU A 398 32.04 16.74 -23.79
N ARG A 399 31.08 16.79 -24.71
CA ARG A 399 30.94 17.90 -25.67
C ARG A 399 29.81 18.81 -25.21
N VAL A 400 30.09 20.10 -25.06
CA VAL A 400 29.13 21.07 -24.52
C VAL A 400 28.84 22.16 -25.54
N ARG A 401 27.57 22.61 -25.61
CA ARG A 401 27.16 23.73 -26.46
C ARG A 401 26.14 24.61 -25.74
N PRO A 402 26.49 25.85 -25.36
CA PRO A 402 25.54 26.77 -24.73
C PRO A 402 24.59 27.35 -25.78
N SER A 403 23.30 27.47 -25.42
CA SER A 403 22.28 28.18 -26.19
C SER A 403 21.83 29.40 -25.39
N LYS A 404 22.39 30.58 -25.71
CA LYS A 404 22.05 31.82 -25.00
C LYS A 404 20.58 32.23 -25.18
N GLN A 405 20.01 32.01 -26.36
CA GLN A 405 18.59 32.29 -26.64
C GLN A 405 17.66 31.26 -26.01
N GLY A 406 18.13 30.01 -25.84
CA GLY A 406 17.34 28.93 -25.23
C GLY A 406 17.58 28.74 -23.73
N GLU A 407 18.39 29.61 -23.11
CA GLU A 407 18.73 29.60 -21.69
C GLU A 407 19.14 28.21 -21.14
N CYS A 408 19.90 27.46 -21.94
CA CYS A 408 20.28 26.09 -21.61
C CYS A 408 21.67 25.70 -22.11
N LEU A 409 22.24 24.68 -21.48
CA LEU A 409 23.47 24.01 -21.93
C LEU A 409 23.13 22.62 -22.46
N MET A 410 23.48 22.36 -23.72
CA MET A 410 23.44 20.99 -24.25
C MET A 410 24.76 20.29 -23.92
N VAL A 411 24.68 19.09 -23.33
CA VAL A 411 25.84 18.27 -22.98
C VAL A 411 25.70 16.89 -23.62
N PHE A 412 26.67 16.49 -24.43
CA PHE A 412 26.74 15.17 -25.05
C PHE A 412 27.85 14.34 -24.41
N SER A 413 27.52 13.14 -23.95
CA SER A 413 28.48 12.16 -23.42
C SER A 413 28.81 11.11 -24.49
N PRO A 414 30.07 11.00 -24.96
CA PRO A 414 30.44 9.95 -25.91
C PRO A 414 30.40 8.53 -25.32
N ALA A 415 30.57 8.41 -23.99
CA ALA A 415 30.55 7.13 -23.29
C ALA A 415 29.13 6.56 -23.10
N ALA A 416 28.11 7.43 -23.16
CA ALA A 416 26.71 7.07 -23.15
C ALA A 416 25.97 8.02 -24.11
N PRO A 417 25.75 7.64 -25.39
CA PRO A 417 25.42 8.55 -26.49
C PRO A 417 24.03 9.18 -26.34
N ARG A 418 23.93 10.17 -25.46
CA ARG A 418 22.72 10.91 -25.11
C ARG A 418 23.05 12.40 -25.03
N ILE A 419 22.12 13.22 -25.50
CA ILE A 419 22.16 14.67 -25.34
C ILE A 419 21.34 15.04 -24.11
N HIS A 420 21.96 15.71 -23.14
CA HIS A 420 21.34 16.26 -21.95
C HIS A 420 21.12 17.75 -22.15
N TRP A 421 19.95 18.23 -21.72
CA TRP A 421 19.60 19.64 -21.72
C TRP A 421 19.61 20.12 -20.29
N LEU A 422 20.58 20.95 -19.93
CA LEU A 422 20.68 21.54 -18.60
C LEU A 422 20.03 22.92 -18.63
N ASP A 423 19.05 23.13 -17.76
CA ASP A 423 18.51 24.47 -17.49
C ASP A 423 19.59 25.37 -16.85
N LEU A 424 19.30 26.68 -16.68
CA LEU A 424 20.26 27.62 -16.12
C LEU A 424 20.80 27.20 -14.74
N ASN A 425 19.99 26.53 -13.94
CA ASN A 425 20.38 26.08 -12.61
C ASN A 425 21.35 24.88 -12.69
N ALA A 426 20.97 23.83 -13.42
CA ALA A 426 21.80 22.67 -13.64
C ALA A 426 23.08 23.01 -14.42
N TRP A 427 23.02 24.00 -15.33
CA TRP A 427 24.20 24.53 -16.01
C TRP A 427 25.16 25.19 -15.03
N LEU A 428 24.69 26.07 -14.14
CA LEU A 428 25.54 26.70 -13.12
C LEU A 428 26.23 25.65 -12.24
N ILE A 429 25.48 24.65 -11.75
CA ILE A 429 26.04 23.58 -10.90
C ILE A 429 27.06 22.74 -11.68
N PHE A 430 26.78 22.46 -12.96
CA PHE A 430 27.70 21.78 -13.86
C PHE A 430 28.99 22.58 -14.07
N GLU A 431 28.93 23.91 -14.23
CA GLU A 431 30.12 24.75 -14.34
C GLU A 431 30.96 24.79 -13.06
N LEU A 432 30.31 24.79 -11.89
CA LEU A 432 30.96 24.76 -10.59
C LEU A 432 31.59 23.41 -10.25
N SER A 433 31.33 22.36 -11.04
CA SER A 433 31.91 21.02 -10.90
C SER A 433 33.27 20.94 -11.61
N ASP A 434 34.22 21.80 -11.23
CA ASP A 434 35.55 21.99 -11.84
C ASP A 434 36.69 21.35 -11.03
N GLY A 435 36.37 20.50 -10.06
CA GLY A 435 37.30 19.92 -9.09
C GLY A 435 37.21 20.58 -7.70
N ARG A 436 36.29 21.52 -7.50
CA ARG A 436 35.99 22.09 -6.17
C ARG A 436 35.38 21.08 -5.21
N THR A 437 35.60 21.33 -3.92
CA THR A 437 34.85 20.66 -2.86
C THR A 437 33.40 21.13 -2.85
N TYR A 438 32.49 20.33 -2.30
CA TYR A 438 31.10 20.75 -2.13
C TYR A 438 30.95 22.08 -1.37
N SER A 439 31.77 22.31 -0.34
CA SER A 439 31.74 23.55 0.46
C SER A 439 32.09 24.78 -0.38
N ASP A 440 33.09 24.66 -1.26
CA ASP A 440 33.46 25.74 -2.17
C ASP A 440 32.44 25.94 -3.30
N MET A 441 31.83 24.85 -3.77
CA MET A 441 30.69 24.91 -4.69
C MET A 441 29.49 25.59 -4.05
N GLU A 442 29.17 25.30 -2.79
CA GLU A 442 28.06 25.91 -2.04
C GLU A 442 28.27 27.41 -1.86
N ARG A 443 29.48 27.83 -1.45
CA ARG A 443 29.82 29.25 -1.34
C ARG A 443 29.66 29.97 -2.67
N ALA A 444 30.26 29.42 -3.73
CA ALA A 444 30.21 30.01 -5.07
C ALA A 444 28.78 30.03 -5.65
N TYR A 445 28.00 28.98 -5.41
CA TYR A 445 26.62 28.90 -5.87
C TYR A 445 25.74 29.95 -5.15
N LEU A 446 25.87 30.06 -3.82
CA LEU A 446 25.15 31.06 -3.02
C LEU A 446 25.51 32.50 -3.39
N GLU A 447 26.77 32.78 -3.73
CA GLU A 447 27.18 34.09 -4.26
C GLU A 447 26.45 34.46 -5.55
N VAL A 448 26.20 33.47 -6.43
CA VAL A 448 25.56 33.70 -7.72
C VAL A 448 24.03 33.79 -7.61
N VAL A 449 23.39 32.95 -6.79
CA VAL A 449 21.91 32.86 -6.73
C VAL A 449 21.29 33.56 -5.51
N GLY A 450 22.07 33.92 -4.50
CA GLY A 450 21.60 34.35 -3.18
C GLY A 450 20.77 35.65 -3.18
N ALA A 451 20.90 36.49 -4.22
CA ALA A 451 20.06 37.68 -4.39
C ALA A 451 18.62 37.35 -4.85
N ARG A 452 18.37 36.13 -5.34
CA ARG A 452 17.11 35.72 -5.97
C ARG A 452 16.42 34.54 -5.28
N VAL A 453 17.17 33.75 -4.52
CA VAL A 453 16.68 32.51 -3.89
C VAL A 453 17.09 32.50 -2.42
N ALA A 454 16.16 32.14 -1.53
CA ALA A 454 16.45 32.03 -0.11
C ALA A 454 17.59 31.03 0.14
N PRO A 455 18.52 31.29 1.08
CA PRO A 455 19.72 30.45 1.27
C PRO A 455 19.43 28.95 1.44
N ASP A 456 18.36 28.59 2.15
CA ASP A 456 18.01 27.18 2.36
C ASP A 456 17.43 26.52 1.11
N GLU A 457 16.76 27.27 0.26
CA GLU A 457 16.27 26.79 -1.03
C GLU A 457 17.41 26.67 -2.04
N ALA A 458 18.33 27.63 -2.08
CA ALA A 458 19.54 27.56 -2.91
C ALA A 458 20.40 26.33 -2.55
N ARG A 459 20.54 26.03 -1.25
CA ARG A 459 21.22 24.81 -0.77
C ARG A 459 20.52 23.53 -1.23
N ARG A 460 19.18 23.50 -1.22
CA ARG A 460 18.39 22.36 -1.73
C ARG A 460 18.56 22.18 -3.23
N GLN A 461 18.52 23.28 -3.99
CA GLN A 461 18.70 23.29 -5.44
C GLN A 461 20.09 22.80 -5.85
N LEU A 462 21.15 23.30 -5.19
CA LEU A 462 22.52 22.84 -5.41
C LEU A 462 22.65 21.33 -5.16
N ARG A 463 22.12 20.86 -4.02
CA ARG A 463 22.21 19.44 -3.65
C ARG A 463 21.48 18.55 -4.65
N SER A 464 20.22 18.86 -4.94
CA SER A 464 19.39 18.07 -5.85
C SER A 464 19.93 18.09 -7.29
N GLY A 465 20.41 19.25 -7.74
CA GLY A 465 21.00 19.41 -9.07
C GLY A 465 22.32 18.65 -9.21
N LEU A 466 23.21 18.71 -8.22
CA LEU A 466 24.46 17.96 -8.23
C LEU A 466 24.23 16.44 -8.22
N ASP A 467 23.30 15.96 -7.39
CA ASP A 467 22.91 14.54 -7.37
C ASP A 467 22.33 14.09 -8.72
N SER A 468 21.60 14.97 -9.41
CA SER A 468 21.09 14.71 -10.76
C SER A 468 22.20 14.61 -11.80
N LEU A 469 23.19 15.52 -11.76
CA LEU A 469 24.34 15.53 -12.67
C LEU A 469 25.25 14.32 -12.48
N VAL A 470 25.44 13.87 -11.23
CA VAL A 470 26.20 12.65 -10.90
C VAL A 470 25.49 11.40 -11.40
N ARG A 471 24.17 11.27 -11.15
CA ARG A 471 23.37 10.15 -11.69
C ARG A 471 23.33 10.13 -13.21
N SER A 472 23.39 11.30 -13.84
CA SER A 472 23.43 11.45 -15.30
C SER A 472 24.83 11.25 -15.89
N THR A 473 25.82 10.84 -15.08
CA THR A 473 27.22 10.62 -15.47
C THR A 473 27.87 11.82 -16.18
N LEU A 474 27.40 13.04 -15.87
CA LEU A 474 27.98 14.30 -16.37
C LEU A 474 29.04 14.85 -15.41
N VAL A 475 28.91 14.53 -14.12
CA VAL A 475 29.84 14.92 -13.05
C VAL A 475 30.21 13.68 -12.25
N GLU A 476 31.46 13.58 -11.81
CA GLU A 476 31.95 12.49 -10.99
C GLU A 476 32.65 13.02 -9.72
N PRO A 477 32.52 12.31 -8.58
CA PRO A 477 33.28 12.62 -7.38
C PRO A 477 34.73 12.12 -7.51
N THR A 478 35.71 12.97 -7.25
CA THR A 478 37.12 12.59 -7.10
C THR A 478 37.45 12.35 -5.62
N ARG A 479 38.04 11.18 -5.33
CA ARG A 479 38.73 10.95 -4.05
C ARG A 479 40.12 11.57 -4.16
N GLN A 480 40.51 12.43 -3.21
CA GLN A 480 41.93 12.79 -3.08
C GLN A 480 42.74 11.52 -2.81
N GLN A 481 43.57 11.13 -3.78
CA GLN A 481 44.71 10.25 -3.53
C GLN A 481 45.60 10.99 -2.53
N GLY A 482 45.78 10.42 -1.35
CA GLY A 482 46.84 10.87 -0.45
C GLY A 482 48.18 10.57 -1.11
N ASP A 483 49.05 11.58 -1.17
CA ASP A 483 50.48 11.38 -1.36
C ASP A 483 50.97 10.37 -0.31
N VAL A 484 51.48 9.24 -0.80
CA VAL A 484 52.37 8.37 -0.04
C VAL A 484 53.76 8.62 -0.64
N ALA A 485 54.69 9.06 0.20
CA ALA A 485 56.11 8.93 -0.08
C ALA A 485 56.51 7.46 -0.07
#